data_AF-A0A959X159-F1
#
_entry.id   AF-A0A959X159-F1
#
_cell.length_a   1.000
_cell.length_b   1.000
_cell.length_c   1.000
_cell.angle_alpha   90.00
_cell.angle_beta   90.00
_cell.angle_gamma   90.00
#
_symmetry.space_group_name_H-M   'P 1'
#
loop_
_entity.id
_entity.type
_entity.pdbx_description
1 polymer ?
#
loop_
_entity_poly.entity_id
_entity_poly.type
_entity_poly.pdbx_seq_one_letter_code
_entity_poly.pdbx_strand_id
1 'polypeptide(L)' 'MKERVRRIVMDHGRLSVASLSDADDLYRAGMTSHSSVNVMLALESEFDIEFPDEMLTRETFATIDAIVGAVGSLAGAA' A
#
# COMPACT_ATOMS: atom_id res chain seq x y z
N MET A 1 3.59 -12.08 -3.44
CA MET A 1 3.33 -10.99 -2.48
C MET A 1 3.35 -9.63 -3.18
N LYS A 2 4.53 -9.14 -3.60
CA LYS A 2 4.70 -7.84 -4.24
C LYS A 2 3.75 -7.55 -5.41
N GLU A 3 3.58 -8.49 -6.34
CA GLU A 3 2.66 -8.32 -7.48
C GLU A 3 1.19 -8.10 -7.06
N ARG A 4 0.76 -8.76 -5.97
CA ARG A 4 -0.59 -8.59 -5.40
C ARG A 4 -0.76 -7.18 -4.81
N VAL A 5 0.23 -6.73 -4.03
CA VAL A 5 0.29 -5.35 -3.49
C VAL A 5 0.27 -4.33 -4.62
N ARG A 6 1.09 -4.52 -5.66
CA ARG A 6 1.16 -3.63 -6.81
C ARG A 6 -0.19 -3.51 -7.52
N ARG A 7 -0.88 -4.63 -7.73
CA ARG A 7 -2.23 -4.63 -8.30
C ARG A 7 -3.21 -3.81 -7.44
N ILE A 8 -3.22 -4.03 -6.12
CA ILE A 8 -4.08 -3.26 -5.19
C ILE A 8 -3.80 -1.76 -5.27
N VAL A 9 -2.52 -1.37 -5.28
CA VAL A 9 -2.13 0.05 -5.41
C VAL A 9 -2.59 0.63 -6.74
N MET A 10 -2.51 -0.11 -7.84
CA MET A 10 -3.00 0.36 -9.15
C MET A 10 -4.53 0.48 -9.19
N ASP A 11 -5.24 -0.45 -8.57
CA ASP A 11 -6.72 -0.51 -8.60
C ASP A 11 -7.36 0.53 -7.66
N HIS A 12 -6.75 0.77 -6.48
CA HIS A 12 -7.33 1.58 -5.42
C HIS A 12 -6.58 2.90 -5.16
N GLY A 13 -5.32 3.04 -5.59
CA GLY A 13 -4.46 4.19 -5.32
C GLY A 13 -4.77 5.44 -6.15
N ARG A 14 -5.64 5.33 -7.17
CA ARG A 14 -6.07 6.46 -8.03
C ARG A 14 -4.91 7.30 -8.58
N LEU A 15 -3.85 6.61 -9.00
CA LEU A 15 -2.62 7.24 -9.49
C LEU A 15 -2.84 7.92 -10.85
N SER A 16 -2.06 8.99 -11.09
CA SER A 16 -2.11 9.82 -12.31
C SER A 16 -0.93 9.58 -13.24
N VAL A 17 -0.17 8.50 -13.04
CA VAL A 17 1.05 8.18 -13.80
C VAL A 17 0.87 6.94 -14.68
N ALA A 18 1.53 6.91 -15.84
CA ALA A 18 1.48 5.78 -16.77
C ALA A 18 2.40 4.61 -16.36
N SER A 19 3.46 4.89 -15.60
CA SER A 19 4.42 3.92 -15.11
C SER A 19 4.87 4.28 -13.71
N LEU A 20 5.15 3.28 -12.89
CA LEU A 20 5.53 3.45 -11.49
C LEU A 20 6.60 2.41 -11.12
N SER A 21 7.73 2.84 -10.58
CA SER A 21 8.72 1.97 -9.92
C SER A 21 8.25 1.57 -8.53
N ASP A 22 8.78 0.49 -7.97
CA ASP A 22 8.39 0.03 -6.64
C ASP A 22 8.77 1.02 -5.52
N ALA A 23 9.79 1.85 -5.78
CA ALA A 23 10.31 2.86 -4.86
C ALA A 23 9.77 4.28 -5.12
N ASP A 24 8.89 4.46 -6.11
CA ASP A 24 8.31 5.78 -6.40
C ASP A 24 7.32 6.20 -5.30
N ASP A 25 7.35 7.49 -4.96
CA ASP A 25 6.41 8.09 -4.02
C ASP A 25 5.00 8.10 -4.61
N LEU A 26 4.12 7.29 -4.05
CA LEU A 26 2.74 7.10 -4.48
C LEU A 26 1.93 8.39 -4.35
N TYR A 27 2.19 9.22 -3.34
CA TYR A 27 1.52 10.50 -3.17
C TYR A 27 1.93 11.51 -4.24
N ARG A 28 3.20 11.51 -4.64
CA ARG A 28 3.67 12.28 -5.81
C ARG A 28 3.10 11.74 -7.11
N ALA A 29 2.86 10.44 -7.18
CA ALA A 29 2.21 9.78 -8.31
C ALA A 29 0.69 10.02 -8.38
N GLY A 30 0.11 10.78 -7.44
CA GLY A 30 -1.30 11.18 -7.45
C GLY A 30 -2.16 10.54 -6.35
N MET A 31 -1.59 9.65 -5.53
CA MET A 31 -2.31 9.08 -4.41
C MET A 31 -2.66 10.17 -3.37
N THR A 32 -3.91 10.18 -2.95
CA THR A 32 -4.43 11.05 -1.89
C THR A 32 -4.57 10.28 -0.58
N SER A 33 -4.75 11.00 0.53
CA SER A 33 -5.03 10.40 1.84
C SER A 33 -6.30 9.53 1.83
N HIS A 34 -7.30 9.88 1.01
CA HIS A 34 -8.51 9.06 0.89
C HIS A 34 -8.26 7.76 0.13
N SER A 35 -7.54 7.82 -0.98
CA SER A 35 -7.19 6.61 -1.74
C SER A 35 -6.22 5.70 -0.99
N SER A 36 -5.34 6.24 -0.12
CA SER A 36 -4.48 5.39 0.72
C SER A 36 -5.26 4.57 1.73
N VAL A 37 -6.37 5.09 2.26
CA VAL A 37 -7.29 4.29 3.11
C VAL A 37 -7.92 3.15 2.33
N ASN A 38 -8.34 3.39 1.08
CA ASN A 38 -8.88 2.31 0.24
C ASN A 38 -7.84 1.24 -0.08
N VAL A 39 -6.58 1.64 -0.31
CA VAL A 39 -5.46 0.70 -0.46
C VAL A 39 -5.28 -0.12 0.81
N MET A 40 -5.24 0.51 1.98
CA MET A 40 -5.13 -0.18 3.28
C MET A 40 -6.22 -1.23 3.46
N LEU A 41 -7.50 -0.86 3.31
CA LEU A 41 -8.63 -1.80 3.46
C LEU A 41 -8.55 -2.98 2.49
N ALA A 42 -8.11 -2.73 1.25
CA ALA A 42 -7.93 -3.79 0.27
C ALA A 42 -6.76 -4.73 0.62
N LEU A 43 -5.68 -4.21 1.22
CA LEU A 43 -4.57 -5.03 1.71
C LEU A 43 -4.99 -5.91 2.88
N GLU A 44 -5.71 -5.35 3.85
CA GLU A 44 -6.26 -6.10 4.99
C GLU A 44 -7.11 -7.28 4.51
N SER A 45 -8.04 -7.02 3.58
CA SER A 45 -8.90 -8.06 3.01
C SER A 45 -8.15 -9.09 2.15
N GLU A 46 -7.12 -8.69 1.39
CA GLU A 46 -6.39 -9.59 0.48
C GLU A 46 -5.43 -10.52 1.24
N PHE A 47 -4.88 -10.05 2.36
CA PHE A 47 -3.86 -10.76 3.13
C PHE A 47 -4.36 -11.30 4.48
N ASP A 48 -5.62 -11.02 4.84
CA ASP A 48 -6.22 -11.41 6.13
C ASP A 48 -5.41 -10.86 7.32
N ILE A 49 -5.10 -9.56 7.26
CA ILE A 49 -4.32 -8.82 8.26
C ILE A 49 -5.07 -7.56 8.70
N GLU A 50 -4.65 -6.97 9.82
CA GLU A 50 -5.10 -5.65 10.27
C GLU A 50 -3.88 -4.74 10.47
N PHE A 51 -3.95 -3.50 9.97
CA PHE A 51 -2.92 -2.50 10.23
C PHE A 51 -3.17 -1.82 11.58
N PRO A 52 -2.24 -1.88 12.55
CA PRO A 52 -2.38 -1.14 13.79
C PRO A 52 -2.24 0.37 13.54
N ASP A 53 -2.87 1.19 14.39
CA ASP A 53 -2.87 2.66 14.28
C ASP A 53 -1.47 3.27 14.12
N GLU A 54 -0.47 2.69 14.78
CA GLU A 54 0.93 3.13 14.70
C GLU A 54 1.57 2.95 13.31
N MET A 55 1.02 2.03 12.50
CA MET A 55 1.43 1.79 11.13
C MET A 55 0.61 2.59 10.11
N LEU A 56 -0.45 3.29 10.53
CA LEU A 56 -1.29 4.12 9.67
C LEU A 56 -0.66 5.48 9.34
N THR A 57 0.60 5.45 8.90
CA THR A 57 1.41 6.62 8.60
C THR A 57 1.59 6.80 7.10
N ARG A 58 1.92 8.02 6.68
CA ARG A 58 2.22 8.31 5.27
C ARG A 58 3.38 7.45 4.77
N GLU A 59 4.37 7.23 5.61
CA GLU A 59 5.59 6.48 5.33
C GLU A 59 5.28 5.02 4.97
N THR A 60 4.37 4.37 5.71
CA THR A 60 3.94 2.98 5.43
C THR A 60 3.36 2.83 4.03
N PHE A 61 2.60 3.83 3.57
CA PHE A 61 1.93 3.82 2.27
C PHE A 61 2.68 4.66 1.22
N ALA A 62 3.92 5.08 1.49
CA ALA A 62 4.63 6.00 0.59
C ALA A 62 5.05 5.33 -0.72
N THR A 63 5.39 4.04 -0.71
CA THR A 63 5.92 3.29 -1.86
C THR A 63 5.39 1.85 -1.85
N ILE A 64 5.47 1.16 -2.99
CA ILE A 64 5.11 -0.27 -3.05
C ILE A 64 6.03 -1.09 -2.14
N ASP A 65 7.33 -0.80 -2.12
CA ASP A 65 8.27 -1.51 -1.26
C ASP A 65 7.98 -1.32 0.23
N ALA A 66 7.58 -0.12 0.67
CA ALA A 66 7.17 0.13 2.04
C ALA A 66 5.93 -0.69 2.42
N ILE A 67 4.92 -0.71 1.55
CA ILE A 67 3.70 -1.49 1.77
C ILE A 67 4.00 -2.99 1.82
N VAL A 68 4.85 -3.50 0.93
CA VAL A 68 5.26 -4.92 0.94
C VAL A 68 5.97 -5.27 2.24
N GLY A 69 6.84 -4.40 2.75
CA GLY A 69 7.50 -4.58 4.04
C GLY A 69 6.50 -4.63 5.20
N ALA A 70 5.55 -3.70 5.21
CA ALA A 70 4.51 -3.64 6.24
C ALA A 70 3.60 -4.88 6.24
N VAL A 71 3.09 -5.28 5.07
CA VAL A 71 2.28 -6.51 4.90
C VAL A 71 3.09 -7.74 5.29
N GLY A 72 4.37 -7.80 4.91
CA GLY A 72 5.25 -8.93 5.27
C GLY A 72 5.46 -9.07 6.78
N SER A 73 5.64 -7.96 7.49
CA SER A 73 5.75 -7.97 8.95
C SER A 73 4.46 -8.41 9.64
N LEU A 74 3.29 -8.03 9.12
CA LEU A 74 1.99 -8.40 9.70
C LEU A 74 1.61 -9.86 9.39
N ALA A 75 1.80 -10.31 8.14
CA ALA A 75 1.47 -11.67 7.73
C ALA A 75 2.45 -12.74 8.26
N GLY A 76 3.66 -12.33 8.66
CA GLY A 76 4.67 -13.19 9.28
C GLY A 76 4.66 -13.20 10.81
N ALA A 77 3.80 -12.40 11.45
CA ALA A 77 3.69 -12.32 12.91
C ALA A 77 2.74 -13.37 13.53
N ALA A 78 2.34 -14.38 12.75
CA ALA A 78 1.48 -15.49 13.17
C ALA A 78 2.28 -16.75 13.53
#